data_AF-A0AAU7CSR9-F1
#
_entry.id   AF-A0AAU7CSR9-F1
#
_cell.length_a   1.000
_cell.length_b   1.000
_cell.length_c   1.000
_cell.angle_alpha   90.00
_cell.angle_beta   90.00
_cell.angle_gamma   90.00
#
_symmetry.space_group_name_H-M   'P 1'
#
loop_
_entity.id
_entity.type
_entity.pdbx_description
1 polymer ?
#
loop_
_entity_poly.entity_id
_entity_poly.type
_entity_poly.pdbx_seq_one_letter_code
_entity_poly.pdbx_strand_id
1 'polypeptide(L)'
;MHSQFRQLEREKLNEELMKPVKDRIIIATQVVEAGVDVSAYTLISELAPWASLVQRIGRCNRTGEDGPGRVFWIDLDIEKHHAPYESGDLQFTHEQLVALKGKDVSPKALEDFKQERAITLDFVPTHVLRRRDLLDLFDTTPDLSGNDIDIARFVRGDEKDSDVQVYWREFGLGVPGKDETFPNRLELCRVQIGIFREFLKKEKKGKRPLAYLWDHLERVWRKIGDPDREVHPGQTILLPATSGGYSIEIGWDEDSPEPVKPVALDESDRQLQEAIGDDLNSCGPEFTIVEHTEHVCTELEKSLKGLGNLPDGWSGHLTRAARWHDAGKAHDVCQRGMRKANPELDPNKLWAKSGKSGRLSYDRPRFRHELASALAALHHGLPFEAVYVIAAHHGKVRLSIRSLPDEIPPDSPDTLFAQGVHDGDTLNEVELGDEKCPALTLDLTPMRLGGEKSWTAQVLALRDALGPFRLAYMESLLRSADLQASKQERKGWKA
;
A
#
# COMPACT_ATOMS: atom_id res chain seq x y z
N MET A 1 6.81 -20.74 -5.52
CA MET A 1 6.24 -19.39 -5.35
C MET A 1 5.79 -18.81 -6.67
N HIS A 2 4.57 -18.28 -6.73
CA HIS A 2 4.01 -17.60 -7.90
C HIS A 2 2.98 -16.54 -7.45
N SER A 3 2.40 -15.80 -8.38
CA SER A 3 1.46 -14.71 -8.11
C SER A 3 0.11 -15.18 -7.57
N GLN A 4 -0.25 -16.44 -7.82
CA GLN A 4 -1.56 -17.03 -7.49
C GLN A 4 -1.66 -17.61 -6.07
N PHE A 5 -0.93 -17.06 -5.10
CA PHE A 5 -1.19 -17.27 -3.67
C PHE A 5 -2.03 -16.10 -3.14
N ARG A 6 -2.82 -16.34 -2.09
CA ARG A 6 -3.35 -15.20 -1.33
C ARG A 6 -2.20 -14.42 -0.71
N GLN A 7 -2.45 -13.14 -0.44
CA GLN A 7 -1.44 -12.31 0.18
C GLN A 7 -0.98 -12.87 1.54
N LEU A 8 -1.87 -13.45 2.35
CA LEU A 8 -1.51 -14.07 3.63
C LEU A 8 -0.47 -15.19 3.48
N GLU A 9 -0.73 -16.17 2.60
CA GLU A 9 0.22 -17.25 2.37
C GLU A 9 1.51 -16.73 1.72
N ARG A 10 1.41 -15.73 0.84
CA ARG A 10 2.58 -15.10 0.22
C ARG A 10 3.48 -14.40 1.23
N GLU A 11 2.92 -13.73 2.24
CA GLU A 11 3.67 -13.11 3.33
C GLU A 11 4.41 -14.16 4.15
N LYS A 12 3.74 -15.25 4.53
CA LYS A 12 4.37 -16.38 5.23
C LYS A 12 5.50 -16.99 4.41
N LEU A 13 5.29 -17.22 3.11
CA LEU A 13 6.33 -17.72 2.21
C LEU A 13 7.51 -16.75 2.11
N ASN A 14 7.27 -15.44 2.04
CA ASN A 14 8.32 -14.43 2.05
C ASN A 14 9.09 -14.43 3.38
N GLU A 15 8.42 -14.50 4.52
CA GLU A 15 9.07 -14.62 5.83
C GLU A 15 9.93 -15.88 5.92
N GLU A 16 9.43 -17.01 5.43
CA GLU A 16 10.19 -18.25 5.35
C GLU A 16 11.40 -18.13 4.43
N LEU A 17 11.26 -17.47 3.28
CA LEU A 17 12.36 -17.17 2.37
C LEU A 17 13.48 -16.37 3.06
N MET A 18 13.12 -15.38 3.88
CA MET A 18 14.10 -14.53 4.57
C MET A 18 14.82 -15.24 5.73
N LYS A 19 14.33 -16.39 6.21
CA LYS A 19 15.03 -17.15 7.27
C LYS A 19 16.36 -17.71 6.74
N PRO A 20 17.47 -17.52 7.47
CA PRO A 20 18.78 -18.04 7.08
C PRO A 20 18.80 -19.57 7.25
N VAL A 21 18.58 -20.29 6.15
CA VAL A 21 18.59 -21.75 6.11
C VAL A 21 19.62 -22.21 5.09
N LYS A 22 20.46 -23.17 5.50
CA LYS A 22 21.41 -23.84 4.60
C LYS A 22 20.66 -24.89 3.77
N ASP A 23 21.15 -25.13 2.55
CA ASP A 23 20.66 -26.20 1.65
C ASP A 23 19.19 -26.11 1.27
N ARG A 24 18.70 -24.89 1.01
CA ARG A 24 17.32 -24.63 0.56
C ARG A 24 17.22 -24.57 -0.96
N ILE A 25 16.17 -25.20 -1.51
CA ILE A 25 15.76 -25.05 -2.90
C ILE A 25 14.52 -24.15 -2.96
N ILE A 26 14.58 -23.11 -3.78
CA ILE A 26 13.46 -22.21 -4.03
C ILE A 26 13.02 -22.42 -5.48
N ILE A 27 11.76 -22.80 -5.67
CA ILE A 27 11.14 -22.91 -6.99
C ILE A 27 10.18 -21.73 -7.14
N ALA A 28 10.38 -20.89 -8.15
CA ALA A 28 9.56 -19.71 -8.37
C ALA A 28 9.38 -19.37 -9.85
N THR A 29 8.28 -18.69 -10.17
CA THR A 29 8.03 -18.10 -11.50
C THR A 29 8.69 -16.72 -11.61
N GLN A 30 8.26 -15.86 -12.56
CA GLN A 30 8.76 -14.49 -12.73
C GLN A 30 8.67 -13.60 -11.47
N VAL A 31 7.96 -14.05 -10.42
CA VAL A 31 7.82 -13.32 -9.15
C VAL A 31 9.15 -12.99 -8.44
N VAL A 32 10.27 -13.63 -8.81
CA VAL A 32 11.59 -13.31 -8.26
C VAL A 32 12.29 -12.13 -8.96
N GLU A 33 11.77 -11.69 -10.11
CA GLU A 33 12.32 -10.54 -10.85
C GLU A 33 12.15 -9.24 -10.07
N ALA A 34 11.02 -9.06 -9.39
CA ALA A 34 10.71 -7.88 -8.60
C ALA A 34 10.07 -8.21 -7.24
N GLY A 35 10.49 -7.50 -6.19
CA GLY A 35 9.81 -7.51 -4.89
C GLY A 35 10.21 -8.63 -3.92
N VAL A 36 11.25 -9.41 -4.20
CA VAL A 36 11.78 -10.42 -3.27
C VAL A 36 13.30 -10.24 -3.11
N ASP A 37 13.78 -10.09 -1.88
CA ASP A 37 15.21 -9.95 -1.57
C ASP A 37 15.85 -11.32 -1.31
N VAL A 38 16.11 -12.04 -2.40
CA VAL A 38 16.77 -13.37 -2.36
C VAL A 38 18.18 -13.27 -2.94
N SER A 39 19.12 -13.92 -2.27
CA SER A 39 20.47 -14.21 -2.76
C SER A 39 20.67 -15.72 -2.75
N ALA A 40 20.82 -16.33 -3.92
CA ALA A 40 21.06 -17.76 -4.08
C ALA A 40 22.48 -18.04 -4.57
N TYR A 41 23.11 -19.11 -4.10
CA TYR A 41 24.42 -19.55 -4.61
C TYR A 41 24.33 -20.14 -6.03
N THR A 42 23.23 -20.84 -6.31
CA THR A 42 22.95 -21.42 -7.63
C THR A 42 21.60 -20.93 -8.13
N LEU A 43 21.58 -20.37 -9.34
CA LEU A 43 20.36 -20.04 -10.08
C LEU A 43 20.21 -21.03 -11.23
N ILE A 44 19.03 -21.62 -11.35
CA ILE A 44 18.61 -22.38 -12.54
C ILE A 44 17.40 -21.62 -13.12
N SER A 45 17.46 -21.22 -14.38
CA SER A 45 16.37 -20.48 -15.02
C SER A 45 16.02 -21.04 -16.40
N GLU A 46 14.74 -21.05 -16.73
CA GLU A 46 14.31 -21.20 -18.12
C GLU A 46 14.68 -19.96 -18.93
N LEU A 47 14.72 -20.11 -20.26
CA LEU A 47 14.92 -19.00 -21.17
C LEU A 47 13.81 -17.93 -20.99
N ALA A 48 14.20 -16.67 -21.01
CA ALA A 48 13.32 -15.51 -20.88
C ALA A 48 13.89 -14.35 -21.70
N PRO A 49 13.14 -13.27 -21.97
CA PRO A 49 13.70 -12.08 -22.60
C PRO A 49 14.93 -11.56 -21.83
N TRP A 50 15.91 -11.03 -22.57
CA TRP A 50 17.22 -10.66 -22.04
C TRP A 50 17.15 -9.81 -20.76
N ALA A 51 16.24 -8.82 -20.71
CA ALA A 51 16.03 -7.98 -19.54
C ALA A 51 15.61 -8.77 -18.30
N SER A 52 14.60 -9.64 -18.43
CA SER A 52 14.13 -10.53 -17.36
C SER A 52 15.23 -11.47 -16.90
N LEU A 53 16.00 -12.04 -17.84
CA LEU A 53 17.11 -12.93 -17.50
C LEU A 53 18.19 -12.21 -16.69
N VAL A 54 18.61 -11.00 -17.09
CA VAL A 54 19.59 -10.21 -16.34
C VAL A 54 19.08 -9.90 -14.93
N GLN A 55 17.80 -9.56 -14.78
CA GLN A 55 17.18 -9.35 -13.47
C GLN A 55 17.21 -10.62 -12.60
N ARG A 56 16.93 -11.79 -13.17
CA ARG A 56 17.04 -13.09 -12.49
C ARG A 56 18.48 -13.39 -12.08
N ILE A 57 19.46 -13.17 -12.97
CA ILE A 57 20.88 -13.33 -12.67
C ILE A 57 21.31 -12.46 -11.48
N GLY A 58 20.76 -11.25 -11.34
CA GLY A 58 20.97 -10.38 -10.18
C GLY A 58 20.51 -10.93 -8.83
N ARG A 59 19.84 -12.09 -8.80
CA ARG A 59 19.49 -12.85 -7.58
C ARG A 59 20.50 -13.95 -7.25
N CYS A 60 21.45 -14.22 -8.15
CA CYS A 60 22.56 -15.14 -7.90
C CYS A 60 23.72 -14.39 -7.25
N ASN A 61 24.16 -14.84 -6.08
CA ASN A 61 25.26 -14.26 -5.31
C ASN A 61 25.19 -12.73 -5.16
N ARG A 62 24.00 -12.22 -4.81
CA ARG A 62 23.68 -10.79 -4.75
C ARG A 62 24.53 -10.03 -3.72
N THR A 63 24.88 -10.67 -2.60
CA THR A 63 25.70 -10.09 -1.53
C THR A 63 27.20 -10.17 -1.82
N GLY A 64 27.63 -11.08 -2.69
CA GLY A 64 29.05 -11.34 -2.96
C GLY A 64 29.79 -12.07 -1.83
N GLU A 65 29.08 -12.56 -0.81
CA GLU A 65 29.69 -13.09 0.42
C GLU A 65 29.91 -14.62 0.39
N ASP A 66 29.22 -15.36 -0.49
CA ASP A 66 29.12 -16.82 -0.43
C ASP A 66 29.99 -17.56 -1.48
N GLY A 67 30.98 -16.88 -2.08
CA GLY A 67 31.84 -17.44 -3.14
C GLY A 67 31.25 -17.25 -4.55
N PRO A 68 31.81 -17.89 -5.60
CA PRO A 68 31.37 -17.67 -6.97
C PRO A 68 30.01 -18.35 -7.23
N GLY A 69 28.96 -17.54 -7.34
CA GLY A 69 27.64 -18.00 -7.73
C GLY A 69 27.64 -18.68 -9.11
N ARG A 70 26.69 -19.60 -9.32
CA ARG A 70 26.54 -20.35 -10.57
C ARG A 70 25.18 -20.11 -11.19
N VAL A 71 25.17 -19.78 -12.47
CA VAL A 71 23.94 -19.65 -13.25
C VAL A 71 23.89 -20.77 -14.28
N PHE A 72 22.82 -21.55 -14.23
CA PHE A 72 22.45 -22.53 -15.24
C PHE A 72 21.18 -22.05 -15.93
N TRP A 73 21.12 -22.27 -17.24
CA TRP A 73 19.91 -22.02 -18.00
C TRP A 73 19.45 -23.33 -18.65
N ILE A 74 18.13 -23.49 -18.76
CA ILE A 74 17.51 -24.64 -19.41
C ILE A 74 17.25 -24.26 -20.86
N ASP A 75 17.85 -25.03 -21.77
CA ASP A 75 17.62 -24.89 -23.19
C ASP A 75 16.27 -25.55 -23.56
N LEU A 76 15.37 -24.74 -24.12
CA LEU A 76 14.00 -25.14 -24.43
C LEU A 76 13.79 -25.06 -25.94
N ASP A 77 12.94 -25.95 -26.47
CA ASP A 77 12.46 -25.86 -27.85
C ASP A 77 11.59 -24.60 -27.98
N ILE A 78 12.19 -23.51 -28.48
CA ILE A 78 11.57 -22.19 -28.59
C ILE A 78 10.29 -22.26 -29.44
N GLU A 79 10.24 -23.11 -30.47
CA GLU A 79 9.04 -23.21 -31.32
C GLU A 79 7.82 -23.77 -30.55
N LYS A 80 8.05 -24.65 -29.57
CA LYS A 80 6.98 -25.28 -28.79
C LYS A 80 6.73 -24.62 -27.45
N HIS A 81 7.73 -23.94 -26.89
CA HIS A 81 7.72 -23.46 -25.51
C HIS A 81 8.06 -21.96 -25.39
N HIS A 82 7.76 -21.16 -26.42
CA HIS A 82 8.03 -19.71 -26.34
C HIS A 82 7.10 -18.96 -25.38
N ALA A 83 5.84 -19.36 -25.26
CA ALA A 83 4.87 -18.69 -24.40
C ALA A 83 5.34 -18.72 -22.93
N PRO A 84 5.20 -17.60 -22.17
CA PRO A 84 4.42 -16.41 -22.49
C PRO A 84 5.16 -15.34 -23.30
N TYR A 85 6.39 -15.61 -23.75
CA TYR A 85 7.25 -14.65 -24.44
C TYR A 85 7.18 -14.78 -25.96
N GLU A 86 7.64 -13.73 -26.64
CA GLU A 86 7.84 -13.76 -28.09
C GLU A 86 9.05 -14.63 -28.43
N SER A 87 8.92 -15.49 -29.43
CA SER A 87 9.98 -16.42 -29.83
C SER A 87 11.26 -15.72 -30.27
N GLY A 88 11.14 -14.51 -30.87
CA GLY A 88 12.27 -13.68 -31.25
C GLY A 88 13.11 -13.22 -30.05
N ASP A 89 12.48 -12.82 -28.94
CA ASP A 89 13.18 -12.38 -27.73
C ASP A 89 13.94 -13.52 -27.06
N LEU A 90 13.35 -14.72 -27.10
CA LEU A 90 13.98 -15.93 -26.59
C LEU A 90 15.18 -16.34 -27.46
N GLN A 91 15.01 -16.33 -28.79
CA GLN A 91 16.09 -16.63 -29.73
C GLN A 91 17.28 -15.66 -29.55
N PHE A 92 16.98 -14.36 -29.43
CA PHE A 92 17.99 -13.35 -29.14
C PHE A 92 18.73 -13.65 -27.83
N THR A 93 18.00 -13.96 -26.76
CA THR A 93 18.58 -14.26 -25.45
C THR A 93 19.43 -15.54 -25.49
N HIS A 94 18.97 -16.56 -26.18
CA HIS A 94 19.69 -17.82 -26.37
C HIS A 94 21.05 -17.57 -27.03
N GLU A 95 21.11 -16.76 -28.09
CA GLU A 95 22.38 -16.40 -28.75
C GLU A 95 23.37 -15.71 -27.81
N GLN A 96 22.88 -14.81 -26.96
CA GLN A 96 23.73 -14.13 -25.96
C GLN A 96 24.22 -15.09 -24.88
N LEU A 97 23.36 -15.98 -24.39
CA LEU A 97 23.69 -17.00 -23.39
C LEU A 97 24.75 -17.98 -23.91
N VAL A 98 24.66 -18.40 -25.17
CA VAL A 98 25.70 -19.23 -25.82
C VAL A 98 27.04 -18.50 -25.84
N ALA A 99 27.04 -17.20 -26.16
CA ALA A 99 28.25 -16.37 -26.17
C ALA A 99 28.84 -16.10 -24.76
N LEU A 100 28.01 -16.18 -23.71
CA LEU A 100 28.37 -16.03 -22.30
C LEU A 100 28.74 -17.35 -21.60
N LYS A 101 28.58 -18.50 -22.26
CA LYS A 101 28.85 -19.80 -21.65
C LYS A 101 30.27 -19.88 -21.08
N GLY A 102 30.36 -20.11 -19.77
CA GLY A 102 31.62 -20.21 -19.03
C GLY A 102 32.29 -18.87 -18.69
N LYS A 103 31.61 -17.73 -18.94
CA LYS A 103 32.11 -16.39 -18.60
C LYS A 103 31.46 -15.86 -17.32
N ASP A 104 32.01 -14.77 -16.81
CA ASP A 104 31.43 -14.01 -15.71
C ASP A 104 30.11 -13.33 -16.15
N VAL A 105 29.10 -13.42 -15.29
CA VAL A 105 27.78 -12.80 -15.46
C VAL A 105 27.44 -11.86 -14.30
N SER A 106 28.47 -11.36 -13.59
CA SER A 106 28.33 -10.28 -12.63
C SER A 106 27.71 -9.03 -13.26
N PRO A 107 27.05 -8.14 -12.50
CA PRO A 107 26.40 -6.95 -13.05
C PRO A 107 27.32 -6.09 -13.93
N LYS A 108 28.60 -5.98 -13.53
CA LYS A 108 29.61 -5.26 -14.32
C LYS A 108 29.94 -6.01 -15.61
N ALA A 109 30.20 -7.32 -15.55
CA ALA A 109 30.53 -8.11 -16.73
C ALA A 109 29.37 -8.15 -17.75
N LEU A 110 28.12 -8.20 -17.28
CA LEU A 110 26.94 -8.13 -18.15
C LEU A 110 26.78 -6.76 -18.80
N GLU A 111 27.09 -5.67 -18.08
CA GLU A 111 27.08 -4.31 -18.66
C GLU A 111 28.20 -4.14 -19.69
N ASP A 112 29.41 -4.61 -19.39
CA ASP A 112 30.54 -4.61 -20.34
C ASP A 112 30.20 -5.44 -21.60
N PHE A 113 29.64 -6.65 -21.42
CA PHE A 113 29.19 -7.51 -22.52
C PHE A 113 28.10 -6.84 -23.38
N LYS A 114 27.12 -6.17 -22.74
CA LYS A 114 26.06 -5.42 -23.41
C LYS A 114 26.65 -4.30 -24.27
N GLN A 115 27.65 -3.58 -23.76
CA GLN A 115 28.34 -2.51 -24.50
C GLN A 115 29.16 -3.07 -25.67
N GLU A 116 29.96 -4.12 -25.46
CA GLU A 116 30.77 -4.77 -26.50
C GLU A 116 29.93 -5.29 -27.67
N ARG A 117 28.77 -5.87 -27.35
CA ARG A 117 27.83 -6.43 -28.33
C ARG A 117 26.84 -5.40 -28.89
N ALA A 118 26.89 -4.16 -28.40
CA ALA A 118 25.92 -3.11 -28.70
C ALA A 118 24.46 -3.60 -28.54
N ILE A 119 24.17 -4.33 -27.46
CA ILE A 119 22.82 -4.83 -27.17
C ILE A 119 21.93 -3.65 -26.80
N THR A 120 21.06 -3.26 -27.74
CA THR A 120 19.95 -2.34 -27.51
C THR A 120 18.69 -3.13 -27.27
N LEU A 121 18.05 -2.88 -26.12
CA LEU A 121 16.72 -3.37 -25.85
C LEU A 121 15.74 -2.32 -26.34
N ASP A 122 15.03 -2.63 -27.42
CA ASP A 122 13.99 -1.76 -27.96
C ASP A 122 12.80 -1.75 -26.99
N PHE A 123 12.81 -0.81 -26.05
CA PHE A 123 11.66 -0.55 -25.19
C PHE A 123 10.83 0.57 -25.81
N VAL A 124 9.68 0.20 -26.39
CA VAL A 124 8.68 1.17 -26.84
C VAL A 124 7.64 1.31 -25.73
N PRO A 125 7.61 2.42 -24.97
CA PRO A 125 6.60 2.62 -23.95
C PRO A 125 5.23 2.79 -24.62
N THR A 126 4.33 1.86 -24.35
CA THR A 126 2.97 1.85 -24.93
C THR A 126 2.03 2.78 -24.17
N HIS A 127 2.32 2.97 -22.88
CA HIS A 127 1.65 3.93 -22.01
C HIS A 127 2.65 4.98 -21.52
N VAL A 128 2.55 6.18 -22.08
CA VAL A 128 3.36 7.33 -21.67
C VAL A 128 2.60 8.12 -20.62
N LEU A 129 3.18 8.25 -19.42
CA LEU A 129 2.65 9.09 -18.34
C LEU A 129 2.66 10.56 -18.81
N ARG A 130 1.48 11.15 -19.01
CA ARG A 130 1.36 12.56 -19.39
C ARG A 130 1.34 13.42 -18.14
N ARG A 131 1.59 14.73 -18.31
CA ARG A 131 1.46 15.71 -17.22
C ARG A 131 0.10 15.62 -16.52
N ARG A 132 -0.98 15.43 -17.27
CA ARG A 132 -2.33 15.27 -16.70
C ARG A 132 -2.42 14.03 -15.81
N ASP A 133 -1.99 12.88 -16.31
CA ASP A 133 -2.02 11.64 -15.52
C ASP A 133 -1.24 11.79 -14.21
N LEU A 134 -0.07 12.42 -14.27
CA LEU A 134 0.76 12.68 -13.10
C LEU A 134 0.12 13.66 -12.10
N LEU A 135 -0.59 14.68 -12.57
CA LEU A 135 -1.31 15.61 -11.69
C LEU A 135 -2.56 14.98 -11.08
N ASP A 136 -3.24 14.09 -11.82
CA ASP A 136 -4.39 13.35 -11.31
C ASP A 136 -3.96 12.39 -10.19
N LEU A 137 -2.75 11.80 -10.28
CA LEU A 137 -2.15 10.96 -9.22
C LEU A 137 -1.73 11.70 -7.95
N PHE A 138 -1.79 13.04 -7.93
CA PHE A 138 -1.45 13.81 -6.74
C PHE A 138 -2.49 13.61 -5.63
N ASP A 139 -3.78 13.55 -6.00
CA ASP A 139 -4.85 13.24 -5.06
C ASP A 139 -5.01 11.73 -4.93
N THR A 140 -4.68 11.22 -3.74
CA THR A 140 -4.81 9.80 -3.37
C THR A 140 -6.17 9.47 -2.77
N THR A 141 -7.10 10.43 -2.76
CA THR A 141 -8.47 10.17 -2.32
C THR A 141 -9.19 9.31 -3.36
N PRO A 142 -9.84 8.19 -3.00
CA PRO A 142 -10.59 7.39 -3.95
C PRO A 142 -11.68 8.18 -4.66
N ASP A 143 -12.15 7.68 -5.78
CA ASP A 143 -13.31 8.24 -6.45
C ASP A 143 -14.61 8.08 -5.63
N LEU A 144 -15.72 8.60 -6.14
CA LEU A 144 -17.04 8.51 -5.48
C LEU A 144 -17.56 7.07 -5.34
N SER A 145 -16.98 6.12 -6.08
CA SER A 145 -17.27 4.69 -6.00
C SER A 145 -16.31 3.95 -5.04
N GLY A 146 -15.34 4.64 -4.45
CA GLY A 146 -14.36 4.10 -3.52
C GLY A 146 -13.15 3.46 -4.20
N ASN A 147 -12.96 3.66 -5.50
CA ASN A 147 -11.82 3.09 -6.24
C ASN A 147 -10.63 4.05 -6.27
N ASP A 148 -9.42 3.51 -6.10
CA ASP A 148 -8.18 4.24 -6.33
C ASP A 148 -7.94 4.48 -7.84
N ILE A 149 -7.12 5.48 -8.17
CA ILE A 149 -6.70 5.72 -9.55
C ILE A 149 -5.86 4.53 -10.03
N ASP A 150 -6.29 3.87 -11.11
CA ASP A 150 -5.57 2.74 -11.67
C ASP A 150 -4.25 3.17 -12.35
N ILE A 151 -3.14 2.73 -11.75
CA ILE A 151 -1.77 2.91 -12.26
C ILE A 151 -1.22 1.66 -12.96
N ALA A 152 -1.97 0.55 -13.04
CA ALA A 152 -1.48 -0.72 -13.56
C ALA A 152 -0.91 -0.59 -14.96
N ARG A 153 -1.56 0.20 -15.83
CA ARG A 153 -1.08 0.53 -17.18
C ARG A 153 0.33 1.15 -17.23
N PHE A 154 0.75 1.88 -16.19
CA PHE A 154 2.09 2.49 -16.13
C PHE A 154 3.14 1.57 -15.50
N VAL A 155 2.72 0.60 -14.70
CA VAL A 155 3.61 -0.34 -14.00
C VAL A 155 3.84 -1.62 -14.80
N ARG A 156 2.79 -2.11 -15.47
CA ARG A 156 2.79 -3.39 -16.21
C ARG A 156 2.80 -3.20 -17.74
N GLY A 157 2.67 -1.96 -18.22
CA GLY A 157 2.67 -1.66 -19.65
C GLY A 157 1.53 -2.35 -20.39
N ASP A 158 1.86 -3.02 -21.51
CA ASP A 158 0.93 -3.75 -22.38
C ASP A 158 0.65 -5.19 -21.94
N GLU A 159 1.23 -5.63 -20.81
CA GLU A 159 0.73 -6.85 -20.16
C GLU A 159 -0.74 -6.59 -19.84
N LYS A 160 -1.63 -7.16 -20.66
CA LYS A 160 -3.06 -7.11 -20.41
C LYS A 160 -3.24 -7.60 -18.99
N ASP A 161 -3.63 -6.70 -18.08
CA ASP A 161 -4.07 -7.13 -16.76
C ASP A 161 -5.27 -8.00 -17.07
N SER A 162 -5.03 -9.30 -17.04
CA SER A 162 -5.99 -10.32 -17.37
C SER A 162 -6.38 -11.05 -16.11
N ASP A 163 -6.11 -10.48 -14.94
CA ASP A 163 -6.35 -11.15 -13.67
C ASP A 163 -7.64 -10.63 -13.04
N VAL A 164 -8.32 -11.53 -12.35
CA VAL A 164 -9.36 -11.21 -11.36
C VAL A 164 -8.80 -11.45 -9.97
N GLN A 165 -9.40 -10.80 -8.99
CA GLN A 165 -9.11 -11.04 -7.58
C GLN A 165 -10.23 -11.89 -6.99
N VAL A 166 -9.89 -12.98 -6.34
CA VAL A 166 -10.83 -13.97 -5.83
C VAL A 166 -10.63 -14.13 -4.33
N TYR A 167 -11.73 -14.23 -3.58
CA TYR A 167 -11.71 -14.51 -2.15
C TYR A 167 -12.86 -15.44 -1.76
N TRP A 168 -12.72 -16.10 -0.61
CA TRP A 168 -13.63 -17.16 -0.17
C TRP A 168 -14.26 -16.84 1.17
N ARG A 169 -15.58 -16.99 1.27
CA ARG A 169 -16.32 -16.84 2.53
C ARG A 169 -17.33 -17.95 2.77
N GLU A 170 -17.66 -18.14 4.05
CA GLU A 170 -18.75 -19.01 4.47
C GLU A 170 -20.03 -18.19 4.62
N PHE A 171 -21.02 -18.51 3.80
CA PHE A 171 -22.37 -17.94 3.91
C PHE A 171 -23.39 -19.03 3.60
N GLY A 172 -24.62 -18.85 4.12
CA GLY A 172 -25.72 -19.82 4.04
C GLY A 172 -26.28 -20.02 2.63
N LEU A 173 -27.58 -20.37 2.53
CA LEU A 173 -28.35 -20.85 1.37
C LEU A 173 -28.22 -20.07 0.03
N GLY A 174 -27.02 -19.96 -0.55
CA GLY A 174 -26.80 -19.62 -1.95
C GLY A 174 -26.79 -18.15 -2.34
N VAL A 175 -26.74 -17.20 -1.40
CA VAL A 175 -26.45 -15.78 -1.68
C VAL A 175 -25.72 -15.16 -0.47
N PRO A 176 -24.67 -14.33 -0.69
CA PRO A 176 -24.03 -13.59 0.40
C PRO A 176 -24.98 -12.56 1.02
N GLY A 177 -24.83 -12.30 2.33
CA GLY A 177 -25.63 -11.30 3.03
C GLY A 177 -25.36 -9.88 2.54
N LYS A 178 -26.32 -8.96 2.68
CA LYS A 178 -26.12 -7.54 2.34
C LYS A 178 -25.01 -6.88 3.17
N ASP A 179 -24.79 -7.38 4.38
CA ASP A 179 -23.81 -6.88 5.33
C ASP A 179 -22.42 -7.56 5.17
N GLU A 180 -22.25 -8.37 4.13
CA GLU A 180 -20.95 -8.99 3.83
C GLU A 180 -19.94 -7.89 3.50
N THR A 181 -18.88 -7.82 4.30
CA THR A 181 -17.88 -6.74 4.19
C THR A 181 -17.04 -6.87 2.92
N PHE A 182 -16.40 -5.79 2.48
CA PHE A 182 -15.39 -5.91 1.41
C PHE A 182 -14.21 -6.79 1.88
N PRO A 183 -13.55 -7.52 0.96
CA PRO A 183 -12.42 -8.37 1.31
C PRO A 183 -11.22 -7.57 1.76
N ASN A 184 -10.53 -8.07 2.78
CA ASN A 184 -9.21 -7.60 3.15
C ASN A 184 -8.19 -8.10 2.11
N ARG A 185 -7.13 -7.32 1.85
CA ARG A 185 -6.00 -7.70 0.98
C ARG A 185 -5.47 -9.12 1.26
N LEU A 186 -5.42 -9.54 2.51
CA LEU A 186 -4.94 -10.86 2.94
C LEU A 186 -5.80 -12.02 2.43
N GLU A 187 -7.08 -11.77 2.14
CA GLU A 187 -8.02 -12.75 1.58
C GLU A 187 -7.86 -12.95 0.07
N LEU A 188 -7.26 -11.99 -0.64
CA LEU A 188 -7.29 -11.91 -2.09
C LEU A 188 -6.23 -12.80 -2.75
N CYS A 189 -6.69 -13.68 -3.64
CA CYS A 189 -5.86 -14.44 -4.57
C CYS A 189 -6.03 -13.89 -5.99
N ARG A 190 -4.93 -13.67 -6.73
CA ARG A 190 -4.98 -13.28 -8.14
C ARG A 190 -5.04 -14.49 -9.04
N VAL A 191 -5.93 -14.46 -10.02
CA VAL A 191 -6.15 -15.56 -10.96
C VAL A 191 -6.30 -15.03 -12.37
N GLN A 192 -5.63 -15.64 -13.34
CA GLN A 192 -5.83 -15.30 -14.75
C GLN A 192 -7.28 -15.56 -15.15
N ILE A 193 -7.88 -14.61 -15.85
CA ILE A 193 -9.29 -14.57 -16.23
C ILE A 193 -9.66 -15.76 -17.10
N GLY A 194 -8.77 -16.21 -17.99
CA GLY A 194 -8.99 -17.39 -18.82
C GLY A 194 -9.16 -18.64 -17.94
N ILE A 195 -8.21 -18.86 -17.03
CA ILE A 195 -8.24 -19.96 -16.06
C ILE A 195 -9.50 -19.86 -15.18
N PHE A 196 -9.81 -18.67 -14.67
CA PHE A 196 -10.96 -18.45 -13.79
C PHE A 196 -12.31 -18.67 -14.49
N ARG A 197 -12.46 -18.21 -15.74
CA ARG A 197 -13.67 -18.45 -16.55
C ARG A 197 -13.87 -19.94 -16.78
N GLU A 198 -12.81 -20.68 -17.12
CA GLU A 198 -12.89 -22.12 -17.28
C GLU A 198 -13.21 -22.83 -15.96
N PHE A 199 -12.64 -22.38 -14.84
CA PHE A 199 -13.01 -22.85 -13.50
C PHE A 199 -14.51 -22.72 -13.22
N LEU A 200 -15.14 -21.57 -13.54
CA LEU A 200 -16.59 -21.37 -13.34
C LEU A 200 -17.45 -22.22 -14.30
N LYS A 201 -16.90 -22.66 -15.44
CA LYS A 201 -17.59 -23.53 -16.40
C LYS A 201 -17.44 -25.03 -16.06
N LYS A 202 -16.33 -25.43 -15.43
CA LYS A 202 -16.05 -26.81 -15.03
C LYS A 202 -17.12 -27.29 -14.03
N GLU A 203 -17.84 -28.36 -14.36
CA GLU A 203 -18.75 -29.02 -13.42
C GLU A 203 -17.97 -29.90 -12.45
N LYS A 204 -18.13 -29.65 -11.15
CA LYS A 204 -17.56 -30.47 -10.07
C LYS A 204 -18.69 -31.08 -9.27
N LYS A 205 -18.69 -32.42 -9.12
CA LYS A 205 -19.74 -33.17 -8.38
C LYS A 205 -21.17 -32.81 -8.84
N GLY A 206 -21.37 -32.58 -10.15
CA GLY A 206 -22.67 -32.27 -10.75
C GLY A 206 -23.17 -30.84 -10.54
N LYS A 207 -22.33 -29.91 -10.07
CA LYS A 207 -22.65 -28.47 -9.95
C LYS A 207 -21.50 -27.61 -10.44
N ARG A 208 -21.82 -26.46 -11.03
CA ARG A 208 -20.83 -25.42 -11.33
C ARG A 208 -20.47 -24.65 -10.06
N PRO A 209 -19.23 -24.19 -9.90
CA PRO A 209 -18.85 -23.26 -8.84
C PRO A 209 -19.76 -22.02 -8.85
N LEU A 210 -20.08 -21.51 -7.67
CA LEU A 210 -20.85 -20.29 -7.53
C LEU A 210 -19.88 -19.12 -7.37
N ALA A 211 -20.16 -18.00 -8.02
CA ALA A 211 -19.39 -16.77 -7.89
C ALA A 211 -20.33 -15.57 -7.85
N TYR A 212 -19.95 -14.54 -7.10
CA TYR A 212 -20.76 -13.34 -6.88
C TYR A 212 -19.94 -12.08 -7.11
N LEU A 213 -20.60 -11.07 -7.67
CA LEU A 213 -20.12 -9.70 -7.82
C LEU A 213 -20.99 -8.77 -6.98
N TRP A 214 -20.40 -7.72 -6.41
CA TRP A 214 -21.17 -6.68 -5.75
C TRP A 214 -21.70 -5.68 -6.78
N ASP A 215 -23.01 -5.45 -6.77
CA ASP A 215 -23.64 -4.39 -7.55
C ASP A 215 -23.71 -3.11 -6.71
N HIS A 216 -22.89 -2.11 -7.07
CA HIS A 216 -22.81 -0.85 -6.33
C HIS A 216 -24.06 0.03 -6.48
N LEU A 217 -24.84 -0.14 -7.56
CA LEU A 217 -26.04 0.65 -7.81
C LEU A 217 -27.20 0.14 -6.94
N GLU A 218 -27.41 -1.17 -6.98
CA GLU A 218 -28.52 -1.83 -6.28
C GLU A 218 -28.14 -2.25 -4.84
N ARG A 219 -26.85 -2.16 -4.48
CA ARG A 219 -26.28 -2.56 -3.18
C ARG A 219 -26.65 -4.01 -2.82
N VAL A 220 -26.46 -4.91 -3.78
CA VAL A 220 -26.74 -6.34 -3.63
C VAL A 220 -25.65 -7.21 -4.25
N TRP A 221 -25.46 -8.40 -3.67
CA TRP A 221 -24.64 -9.44 -4.30
C TRP A 221 -25.40 -10.09 -5.45
N ARG A 222 -24.79 -10.06 -6.63
CA ARG A 222 -25.32 -10.63 -7.87
C ARG A 222 -24.50 -11.86 -8.24
N LYS A 223 -25.19 -12.98 -8.46
CA LYS A 223 -24.55 -14.21 -8.94
C LYS A 223 -24.09 -14.05 -10.39
N ILE A 224 -22.88 -14.51 -10.69
CA ILE A 224 -22.35 -14.60 -12.06
C ILE A 224 -23.04 -15.77 -12.77
N GLY A 225 -23.70 -15.49 -13.90
CA GLY A 225 -24.40 -16.48 -14.71
C GLY A 225 -23.58 -16.94 -15.92
N ASP A 226 -23.05 -15.98 -16.67
CA ASP A 226 -22.24 -16.17 -17.88
C ASP A 226 -20.82 -15.62 -17.69
N PRO A 227 -19.84 -16.49 -17.35
CA PRO A 227 -18.47 -16.05 -17.09
C PRO A 227 -17.80 -15.31 -18.25
N ASP A 228 -18.14 -15.61 -19.51
CA ASP A 228 -17.50 -14.99 -20.67
C ASP A 228 -17.93 -13.53 -20.87
N ARG A 229 -19.17 -13.21 -20.46
CA ARG A 229 -19.73 -11.86 -20.57
C ARG A 229 -19.56 -11.02 -19.32
N GLU A 230 -19.54 -11.63 -18.14
CA GLU A 230 -19.67 -10.93 -16.87
C GLU A 230 -18.36 -10.81 -16.08
N VAL A 231 -17.39 -11.70 -16.33
CA VAL A 231 -16.08 -11.65 -15.69
C VAL A 231 -15.16 -10.77 -16.54
N HIS A 232 -14.59 -9.73 -15.92
CA HIS A 232 -13.66 -8.79 -16.55
C HIS A 232 -12.43 -8.58 -15.65
N PRO A 233 -11.28 -8.19 -16.23
CA PRO A 233 -10.09 -7.96 -15.43
C PRO A 233 -10.27 -6.87 -14.38
N GLY A 234 -9.54 -6.98 -13.28
CA GLY A 234 -9.58 -6.05 -12.14
C GLY A 234 -10.78 -6.24 -11.21
N GLN A 235 -11.76 -7.08 -11.56
CA GLN A 235 -12.88 -7.38 -10.67
C GLN A 235 -12.47 -8.18 -9.44
N THR A 236 -13.13 -7.89 -8.33
CA THR A 236 -13.04 -8.65 -7.09
C THR A 236 -14.29 -9.53 -6.94
N ILE A 237 -14.08 -10.85 -6.92
CA ILE A 237 -15.13 -11.86 -7.05
C ILE A 237 -15.18 -12.72 -5.79
N LEU A 238 -16.37 -12.84 -5.22
CA LEU A 238 -16.62 -13.66 -4.05
C LEU A 238 -16.98 -15.10 -4.45
N LEU A 239 -16.27 -16.08 -3.90
CA LEU A 239 -16.62 -17.49 -3.95
C LEU A 239 -17.12 -17.97 -2.58
N PRO A 240 -18.11 -18.87 -2.52
CA PRO A 240 -18.33 -19.68 -1.33
C PRO A 240 -17.09 -20.53 -1.04
N ALA A 241 -16.73 -20.67 0.23
CA ALA A 241 -15.66 -21.54 0.72
C ALA A 241 -15.77 -22.97 0.16
N THR A 242 -16.99 -23.48 -0.03
CA THR A 242 -17.26 -24.81 -0.57
C THR A 242 -16.97 -24.98 -2.07
N SER A 243 -16.59 -23.92 -2.78
CA SER A 243 -16.35 -23.97 -4.23
C SER A 243 -15.01 -24.57 -4.62
N GLY A 244 -14.08 -24.75 -3.68
CA GLY A 244 -12.72 -25.18 -3.99
C GLY A 244 -11.92 -24.12 -4.74
N GLY A 245 -10.96 -24.56 -5.54
CA GLY A 245 -10.15 -23.65 -6.38
C GLY A 245 -8.84 -23.18 -5.75
N TYR A 246 -8.50 -23.64 -4.54
CA TYR A 246 -7.31 -23.18 -3.83
C TYR A 246 -6.74 -24.25 -2.90
N SER A 247 -5.41 -24.24 -2.74
CA SER A 247 -4.63 -25.02 -1.79
C SER A 247 -3.62 -24.10 -1.08
N ILE A 248 -3.39 -24.35 0.21
CA ILE A 248 -2.39 -23.58 0.99
C ILE A 248 -0.97 -23.87 0.50
N GLU A 249 -0.71 -25.07 -0.04
CA GLU A 249 0.63 -25.51 -0.43
C GLU A 249 1.04 -25.00 -1.81
N ILE A 250 0.08 -24.91 -2.74
CA ILE A 250 0.34 -24.57 -4.16
C ILE A 250 -0.42 -23.34 -4.65
N GLY A 251 -1.22 -22.67 -3.82
CA GLY A 251 -1.99 -21.48 -4.20
C GLY A 251 -3.25 -21.83 -4.99
N TRP A 252 -3.54 -21.08 -6.06
CA TRP A 252 -4.67 -21.37 -6.96
C TRP A 252 -4.52 -22.75 -7.58
N ASP A 253 -5.55 -23.57 -7.40
CA ASP A 253 -5.65 -24.91 -7.95
C ASP A 253 -7.10 -25.09 -8.42
N GLU A 254 -7.30 -24.82 -9.71
CA GLU A 254 -8.60 -24.93 -10.38
C GLU A 254 -9.24 -26.31 -10.28
N ASP A 255 -8.48 -27.37 -9.99
CA ASP A 255 -8.98 -28.74 -9.90
C ASP A 255 -9.23 -29.15 -8.43
N SER A 256 -8.63 -28.47 -7.45
CA SER A 256 -8.91 -28.67 -6.02
C SER A 256 -10.41 -28.67 -5.69
N PRO A 257 -10.96 -29.78 -5.16
CA PRO A 257 -12.35 -29.88 -4.73
C PRO A 257 -12.53 -29.52 -3.24
N GLU A 258 -11.44 -29.23 -2.54
CA GLU A 258 -11.43 -29.08 -1.09
C GLU A 258 -12.01 -27.74 -0.66
N PRO A 259 -12.88 -27.69 0.37
CA PRO A 259 -13.38 -26.44 0.91
C PRO A 259 -12.23 -25.53 1.33
N VAL A 260 -12.30 -24.31 0.83
CA VAL A 260 -11.29 -23.29 1.04
C VAL A 260 -11.58 -22.58 2.34
N LYS A 261 -10.78 -22.85 3.37
CA LYS A 261 -10.92 -22.19 4.68
C LYS A 261 -10.80 -20.66 4.50
N PRO A 262 -11.84 -19.89 4.89
CA PRO A 262 -11.75 -18.43 4.90
C PRO A 262 -10.58 -17.99 5.77
N VAL A 263 -9.94 -16.88 5.40
CA VAL A 263 -8.87 -16.32 6.23
C VAL A 263 -9.50 -15.85 7.53
N ALA A 264 -9.06 -16.44 8.64
CA ALA A 264 -9.38 -15.94 9.97
C ALA A 264 -8.54 -14.67 10.17
N LEU A 265 -9.08 -13.53 9.78
CA LEU A 265 -8.48 -12.24 10.05
C LEU A 265 -8.64 -11.96 11.54
N ASP A 266 -7.54 -11.87 12.27
CA ASP A 266 -7.58 -11.27 13.60
C ASP A 266 -7.71 -9.74 13.50
N GLU A 267 -7.93 -9.07 14.63
CA GLU A 267 -8.00 -7.61 14.67
C GLU A 267 -6.71 -6.93 14.22
N SER A 268 -5.59 -7.67 14.12
CA SER A 268 -4.28 -7.21 13.63
C SER A 268 -4.06 -7.38 12.13
N ASP A 269 -4.56 -8.45 11.54
CA ASP A 269 -4.53 -8.73 10.10
C ASP A 269 -5.47 -7.80 9.31
N ARG A 270 -6.57 -7.38 9.96
CA ARG A 270 -7.41 -6.28 9.45
C ARG A 270 -6.67 -4.94 9.37
N GLN A 271 -5.51 -4.80 10.04
CA GLN A 271 -4.71 -3.56 10.13
C GLN A 271 -3.76 -3.35 8.93
N LEU A 272 -3.47 -4.36 8.11
CA LEU A 272 -2.47 -4.24 7.02
C LEU A 272 -2.94 -3.42 5.80
N GLN A 273 -4.20 -2.98 5.79
CA GLN A 273 -4.64 -1.87 4.94
C GLN A 273 -4.82 -0.65 5.84
N GLU A 274 -4.04 0.41 5.59
CA GLU A 274 -4.44 1.78 5.97
C GLU A 274 -5.70 2.14 5.16
N ALA A 275 -6.83 1.53 5.50
CA ALA A 275 -8.14 1.93 5.03
C ALA A 275 -8.35 3.40 5.44
N ILE A 276 -9.22 4.09 4.71
CA ILE A 276 -9.51 5.50 4.94
C ILE A 276 -10.29 5.63 6.25
N GLY A 277 -9.63 5.56 7.40
CA GLY A 277 -10.21 5.69 8.74
C GLY A 277 -9.49 4.90 9.84
N ASP A 278 -8.33 4.29 9.55
CA ASP A 278 -7.56 3.52 10.53
C ASP A 278 -6.40 4.37 11.08
N ASP A 279 -6.32 4.51 12.41
CA ASP A 279 -5.27 5.23 13.15
C ASP A 279 -4.33 4.24 13.85
N LEU A 280 -3.52 3.56 13.03
CA LEU A 280 -2.60 2.51 13.49
C LEU A 280 -1.33 3.06 14.12
N ASN A 281 -0.96 4.30 13.80
CA ASN A 281 0.24 4.95 14.37
C ASN A 281 0.03 5.34 15.83
N SER A 282 -1.22 5.45 16.28
CA SER A 282 -1.58 5.59 17.70
C SER A 282 -1.53 4.28 18.50
N CYS A 283 -1.16 3.16 17.86
CA CYS A 283 -0.96 1.86 18.50
C CYS A 283 0.53 1.62 18.78
N GLY A 284 0.89 1.42 20.04
CA GLY A 284 2.29 1.26 20.45
C GLY A 284 2.48 1.39 21.95
N PRO A 285 3.73 1.44 22.45
CA PRO A 285 4.00 1.69 23.86
C PRO A 285 3.42 3.04 24.30
N GLU A 286 3.12 3.18 25.60
CA GLU A 286 2.49 4.37 26.16
C GLU A 286 3.43 5.59 26.03
N PHE A 287 3.05 6.53 25.18
CA PHE A 287 3.74 7.81 24.99
C PHE A 287 2.73 8.94 24.89
N THR A 288 3.01 10.03 25.60
CA THR A 288 2.28 11.29 25.49
C THR A 288 2.54 11.96 24.15
N ILE A 289 1.68 12.94 23.80
CA ILE A 289 1.86 13.71 22.56
C ILE A 289 3.22 14.43 22.56
N VAL A 290 3.64 15.01 23.68
CA VAL A 290 4.94 15.69 23.80
C VAL A 290 6.11 14.73 23.62
N GLU A 291 6.11 13.58 24.30
CA GLU A 291 7.21 12.60 24.20
C GLU A 291 7.36 12.08 22.77
N HIS A 292 6.25 11.66 22.15
CA HIS A 292 6.28 11.18 20.77
C HIS A 292 6.76 12.28 19.81
N THR A 293 6.28 13.51 19.98
CA THR A 293 6.69 14.66 19.15
C THR A 293 8.19 14.91 19.23
N GLU A 294 8.80 14.83 20.42
CA GLU A 294 10.25 14.97 20.59
C GLU A 294 11.03 13.85 19.90
N HIS A 295 10.54 12.62 19.94
CA HIS A 295 11.14 11.49 19.23
C HIS A 295 11.10 11.70 17.71
N VAL A 296 9.96 12.14 17.15
CA VAL A 296 9.82 12.43 15.72
C VAL A 296 10.73 13.59 15.31
N CYS A 297 10.81 14.66 16.10
CA CYS A 297 11.73 15.77 15.83
C CYS A 297 13.19 15.29 15.83
N THR A 298 13.57 14.43 16.77
CA THR A 298 14.92 13.85 16.85
C THR A 298 15.28 13.03 15.61
N GLU A 299 14.39 12.14 15.15
CA GLU A 299 14.62 11.32 13.95
C GLU A 299 14.60 12.16 12.66
N LEU A 300 13.76 13.20 12.60
CA LEU A 300 13.76 14.14 11.49
C LEU A 300 15.09 14.91 11.43
N GLU A 301 15.59 15.44 12.56
CA GLU A 301 16.87 16.13 12.60
C GLU A 301 18.04 15.27 12.13
N LYS A 302 18.08 13.99 12.54
CA LYS A 302 19.08 13.01 12.05
C LYS A 302 18.99 12.87 10.54
N SER A 303 17.78 12.74 10.00
CA SER A 303 17.53 12.62 8.56
C SER A 303 17.97 13.88 7.80
N LEU A 304 17.62 15.07 8.30
CA LEU A 304 17.99 16.35 7.70
C LEU A 304 19.51 16.56 7.70
N LYS A 305 20.20 16.24 8.80
CA LYS A 305 21.67 16.31 8.88
C LYS A 305 22.35 15.40 7.85
N GLY A 306 21.79 14.22 7.60
CA GLY A 306 22.32 13.26 6.62
C GLY A 306 22.10 13.66 5.16
N LEU A 307 21.03 14.40 4.86
CA LEU A 307 20.68 14.83 3.49
C LEU A 307 21.46 16.06 3.01
N GLY A 308 22.05 16.84 3.91
CA GLY A 308 22.77 18.06 3.58
C GLY A 308 21.83 19.22 3.22
N ASN A 309 22.16 19.98 2.17
CA ASN A 309 21.42 21.20 1.83
C ASN A 309 20.08 20.89 1.14
N LEU A 310 18.99 21.21 1.82
CA LEU A 310 17.64 21.29 1.23
C LEU A 310 17.37 22.70 0.69
N PRO A 311 16.36 22.87 -0.17
CA PRO A 311 15.91 24.21 -0.59
C PRO A 311 15.60 25.11 0.61
N ASP A 312 15.83 26.42 0.45
CA ASP A 312 15.65 27.40 1.52
C ASP A 312 14.25 27.31 2.16
N GLY A 313 14.21 27.38 3.48
CA GLY A 313 12.97 27.31 4.28
C GLY A 313 12.44 25.89 4.54
N TRP A 314 12.82 24.88 3.75
CA TRP A 314 12.27 23.53 3.87
C TRP A 314 12.54 22.88 5.22
N SER A 315 13.76 22.97 5.73
CA SER A 315 14.10 22.45 7.06
C SER A 315 13.21 23.09 8.13
N GLY A 316 12.96 24.41 8.04
CA GLY A 316 12.06 25.11 8.96
C GLY A 316 10.61 24.63 8.87
N HIS A 317 10.08 24.47 7.66
CA HIS A 317 8.72 23.94 7.45
C HIS A 317 8.59 22.49 7.95
N LEU A 318 9.58 21.63 7.68
CA LEU A 318 9.58 20.24 8.14
C LEU A 318 9.69 20.13 9.66
N THR A 319 10.58 20.90 10.29
CA THR A 319 10.70 20.93 11.75
C THR A 319 9.40 21.39 12.41
N ARG A 320 8.77 22.44 11.87
CA ARG A 320 7.49 22.92 12.39
C ARG A 320 6.36 21.91 12.14
N ALA A 321 6.35 21.25 10.97
CA ALA A 321 5.38 20.20 10.66
C ALA A 321 5.52 19.01 11.61
N ALA A 322 6.75 18.52 11.85
CA ALA A 322 7.00 17.45 12.82
C ALA A 322 6.53 17.80 14.23
N ARG A 323 6.71 19.06 14.64
CA ARG A 323 6.27 19.54 15.94
C ARG A 323 4.75 19.53 16.10
N TRP A 324 3.99 19.78 15.03
CA TRP A 324 2.53 19.92 15.06
C TRP A 324 1.75 18.73 14.50
N HIS A 325 2.41 17.74 13.89
CA HIS A 325 1.75 16.68 13.10
C HIS A 325 0.66 15.93 13.88
N ASP A 326 0.89 15.73 15.17
CA ASP A 326 0.03 14.97 16.09
C ASP A 326 -0.77 15.85 17.07
N ALA A 327 -0.74 17.17 16.92
CA ALA A 327 -1.47 18.09 17.81
C ALA A 327 -2.98 17.77 17.86
N GLY A 328 -3.56 17.35 16.74
CA GLY A 328 -4.95 16.91 16.60
C GLY A 328 -5.32 15.68 17.44
N LYS A 329 -4.34 14.91 17.94
CA LYS A 329 -4.61 13.83 18.89
C LYS A 329 -5.10 14.36 20.24
N ALA A 330 -4.88 15.64 20.55
CA ALA A 330 -5.45 16.29 21.72
C ALA A 330 -6.98 16.45 21.63
N HIS A 331 -7.60 16.11 20.51
CA HIS A 331 -9.04 16.18 20.32
C HIS A 331 -9.76 15.09 21.14
N ASP A 332 -10.94 15.43 21.69
CA ASP A 332 -11.63 14.55 22.64
C ASP A 332 -12.03 13.20 22.04
N VAL A 333 -12.40 13.15 20.75
CA VAL A 333 -12.69 11.87 20.07
C VAL A 333 -11.47 10.96 20.07
N CYS A 334 -10.29 11.52 19.83
CA CYS A 334 -9.05 10.76 19.79
C CYS A 334 -8.70 10.24 21.19
N GLN A 335 -8.70 11.12 22.19
CA GLN A 335 -8.38 10.76 23.57
C GLN A 335 -9.39 9.77 24.18
N ARG A 336 -10.70 9.89 23.88
CA ARG A 336 -11.69 8.88 24.26
C ARG A 336 -11.41 7.55 23.60
N GLY A 337 -11.06 7.53 22.31
CA GLY A 337 -10.64 6.32 21.59
C GLY A 337 -9.43 5.64 22.24
N MET A 338 -8.39 6.40 22.61
CA MET A 338 -7.21 5.88 23.30
C MET A 338 -7.54 5.29 24.68
N ARG A 339 -8.32 5.99 25.49
CA ARG A 339 -8.72 5.53 26.84
C ARG A 339 -9.71 4.37 26.80
N LYS A 340 -10.53 4.28 25.74
CA LYS A 340 -11.37 3.10 25.48
C LYS A 340 -10.51 1.87 25.17
N ALA A 341 -9.43 2.06 24.40
CA ALA A 341 -8.49 0.98 24.10
C ALA A 341 -7.63 0.58 25.31
N ASN A 342 -7.24 1.56 26.14
CA ASN A 342 -6.51 1.33 27.39
C ASN A 342 -7.06 2.16 28.54
N PRO A 343 -7.96 1.58 29.36
CA PRO A 343 -8.53 2.27 30.52
C PRO A 343 -7.52 2.62 31.63
N GLU A 344 -6.29 2.08 31.57
CA GLU A 344 -5.23 2.31 32.55
C GLU A 344 -4.46 3.62 32.30
N LEU A 345 -4.64 4.25 31.14
CA LEU A 345 -3.99 5.52 30.79
C LEU A 345 -4.39 6.64 31.75
N ASP A 346 -3.41 7.44 32.18
CA ASP A 346 -3.64 8.61 33.03
C ASP A 346 -4.61 9.59 32.32
N PRO A 347 -5.81 9.85 32.88
CA PRO A 347 -6.80 10.73 32.26
C PRO A 347 -6.37 12.20 32.23
N ASN A 348 -5.38 12.60 33.04
CA ASN A 348 -4.87 13.96 33.08
C ASN A 348 -3.79 14.24 32.03
N LYS A 349 -3.35 13.21 31.31
CA LYS A 349 -2.39 13.33 30.21
C LYS A 349 -3.09 13.22 28.86
N LEU A 350 -2.45 13.82 27.86
CA LEU A 350 -2.83 13.67 26.46
C LEU A 350 -1.87 12.70 25.79
N TRP A 351 -2.44 11.61 25.31
CA TRP A 351 -1.69 10.47 24.78
C TRP A 351 -1.53 10.58 23.27
N ALA A 352 -0.37 10.20 22.74
CA ALA A 352 -0.19 9.94 21.32
C ALA A 352 -0.36 8.45 21.00
N LYS A 353 -0.09 7.58 21.98
CA LYS A 353 -0.13 6.13 21.84
C LYS A 353 -0.80 5.46 23.03
N SER A 354 -1.63 4.46 22.75
CA SER A 354 -2.53 3.88 23.75
C SER A 354 -1.90 2.82 24.66
N GLY A 355 -0.66 2.36 24.42
CA GLY A 355 -0.07 1.25 25.19
C GLY A 355 -0.55 -0.14 24.81
N LYS A 356 -1.53 -0.26 23.90
CA LYS A 356 -2.10 -1.55 23.46
C LYS A 356 -1.92 -1.73 21.96
N SER A 357 -1.78 -2.99 21.55
CA SER A 357 -1.79 -3.41 20.16
C SER A 357 -3.24 -3.64 19.71
N GLY A 358 -3.83 -2.70 18.98
CA GLY A 358 -5.19 -2.82 18.46
C GLY A 358 -5.76 -1.49 17.97
N ARG A 359 -6.59 -1.52 16.91
CA ARG A 359 -7.19 -0.32 16.31
C ARG A 359 -7.99 0.48 17.34
N LEU A 360 -7.77 1.79 17.36
CA LEU A 360 -8.62 2.70 18.12
C LEU A 360 -10.03 2.75 17.52
N SER A 361 -11.03 2.46 18.35
CA SER A 361 -12.44 2.66 18.02
C SER A 361 -12.85 4.05 18.49
N TYR A 362 -13.12 4.94 17.54
CA TYR A 362 -13.63 6.28 17.80
C TYR A 362 -15.15 6.30 17.81
N ASP A 363 -15.73 7.14 18.67
CA ASP A 363 -17.18 7.35 18.72
C ASP A 363 -17.70 8.06 17.46
N ARG A 364 -16.83 8.80 16.77
CA ARG A 364 -17.09 9.37 15.45
C ARG A 364 -16.34 8.56 14.38
N PRO A 365 -17.04 7.86 13.47
CA PRO A 365 -16.42 7.15 12.36
C PRO A 365 -15.53 8.06 11.52
N ARG A 366 -14.48 7.49 10.92
CA ARG A 366 -13.56 8.18 10.01
C ARG A 366 -12.79 9.36 10.62
N PHE A 367 -12.81 9.54 11.95
CA PHE A 367 -12.05 10.60 12.65
C PHE A 367 -10.56 10.59 12.27
N ARG A 368 -10.05 11.76 11.88
CA ARG A 368 -8.65 12.00 11.47
C ARG A 368 -8.00 13.06 12.32
N HIS A 369 -6.97 12.68 13.08
CA HIS A 369 -6.20 13.62 13.87
C HIS A 369 -5.36 14.55 12.96
N GLU A 370 -4.99 14.10 11.76
CA GLU A 370 -4.21 14.85 10.78
C GLU A 370 -4.95 16.11 10.31
N LEU A 371 -6.27 15.99 10.09
CA LEU A 371 -7.11 17.13 9.76
C LEU A 371 -7.21 18.10 10.95
N ALA A 372 -7.44 17.59 12.16
CA ALA A 372 -7.48 18.43 13.36
C ALA A 372 -6.13 19.15 13.62
N SER A 373 -5.00 18.46 13.43
CA SER A 373 -3.65 19.04 13.52
C SER A 373 -3.46 20.16 12.49
N ALA A 374 -3.87 19.93 11.24
CA ALA A 374 -3.72 20.91 10.16
C ALA A 374 -4.56 22.16 10.41
N LEU A 375 -5.80 22.01 10.88
CA LEU A 375 -6.66 23.14 11.22
C LEU A 375 -6.13 23.93 12.42
N ALA A 376 -5.61 23.25 13.44
CA ALA A 376 -4.96 23.90 14.59
C ALA A 376 -3.71 24.69 14.16
N ALA A 377 -2.85 24.09 13.33
CA ALA A 377 -1.68 24.73 12.75
C ALA A 377 -2.06 25.95 11.88
N LEU A 378 -3.11 25.82 11.07
CA LEU A 378 -3.61 26.91 10.23
C LEU A 378 -4.15 28.07 11.08
N HIS A 379 -4.92 27.76 12.13
CA HIS A 379 -5.43 28.76 13.08
C HIS A 379 -4.29 29.47 13.83
N HIS A 380 -3.25 28.74 14.21
CA HIS A 380 -2.05 29.31 14.84
C HIS A 380 -1.20 30.16 13.89
N GLY A 381 -1.48 30.15 12.59
CA GLY A 381 -0.79 30.97 11.59
C GLY A 381 0.53 30.36 11.10
N LEU A 382 0.66 29.03 11.11
CA LEU A 382 1.81 28.36 10.50
C LEU A 382 1.83 28.59 8.97
N PRO A 383 3.03 28.61 8.33
CA PRO A 383 3.13 28.61 6.89
C PRO A 383 2.36 27.44 6.27
N PHE A 384 1.67 27.69 5.16
CA PHE A 384 0.77 26.69 4.56
C PHE A 384 1.53 25.43 4.09
N GLU A 385 2.81 25.55 3.73
CA GLU A 385 3.71 24.42 3.46
C GLU A 385 3.77 23.43 4.64
N ALA A 386 3.91 23.95 5.86
CA ALA A 386 3.93 23.13 7.07
C ALA A 386 2.55 22.54 7.36
N VAL A 387 1.48 23.34 7.20
CA VAL A 387 0.08 22.90 7.36
C VAL A 387 -0.26 21.76 6.40
N TYR A 388 0.15 21.85 5.14
CA TYR A 388 -0.04 20.81 4.14
C TYR A 388 0.70 19.53 4.53
N VAL A 389 1.97 19.62 4.92
CA VAL A 389 2.77 18.45 5.32
C VAL A 389 2.17 17.79 6.57
N ILE A 390 1.65 18.57 7.53
CA ILE A 390 0.89 18.06 8.68
C ILE A 390 -0.35 17.30 8.23
N ALA A 391 -1.16 17.83 7.32
CA ALA A 391 -2.37 17.15 6.86
C ALA A 391 -2.05 15.85 6.08
N ALA A 392 -1.01 15.90 5.26
CA ALA A 392 -0.66 14.85 4.32
C ALA A 392 0.28 13.78 4.90
N HIS A 393 0.67 13.85 6.18
CA HIS A 393 1.71 12.95 6.73
C HIS A 393 1.33 11.46 6.75
N HIS A 394 0.04 11.12 6.65
CA HIS A 394 -0.44 9.74 6.41
C HIS A 394 -0.98 9.52 4.98
N GLY A 395 -0.81 10.49 4.08
CA GLY A 395 -1.16 10.40 2.65
C GLY A 395 -2.66 10.46 2.35
N LYS A 396 -3.49 10.94 3.28
CA LYS A 396 -4.97 10.93 3.16
C LYS A 396 -5.60 12.30 2.99
N VAL A 397 -5.08 13.35 3.65
CA VAL A 397 -5.59 14.73 3.49
C VAL A 397 -4.64 15.51 2.59
N ARG A 398 -4.86 15.42 1.27
CA ARG A 398 -4.06 16.13 0.27
C ARG A 398 -4.85 17.26 -0.38
N LEU A 399 -5.61 16.96 -1.43
CA LEU A 399 -6.17 18.00 -2.29
C LEU A 399 -7.49 18.58 -1.78
N SER A 400 -8.37 17.74 -1.25
CA SER A 400 -9.71 18.15 -0.81
C SER A 400 -10.03 17.70 0.61
N ILE A 401 -10.68 18.57 1.36
CA ILE A 401 -11.38 18.22 2.60
C ILE A 401 -12.82 17.96 2.18
N ARG A 402 -13.31 16.74 2.37
CA ARG A 402 -14.68 16.36 2.07
C ARG A 402 -15.18 15.30 3.03
N SER A 403 -16.48 15.30 3.29
CA SER A 403 -17.14 14.22 4.01
C SER A 403 -17.20 12.95 3.16
N LEU A 404 -17.12 11.80 3.82
CA LEU A 404 -17.27 10.48 3.23
C LEU A 404 -18.71 9.97 3.38
N PRO A 405 -19.20 9.07 2.49
CA PRO A 405 -20.60 8.63 2.47
C PRO A 405 -21.10 7.97 3.76
N ASP A 406 -20.20 7.46 4.60
CA ASP A 406 -20.50 6.75 5.84
C ASP A 406 -20.20 7.56 7.11
N GLU A 407 -19.90 8.86 6.97
CA GLU A 407 -19.77 9.75 8.12
C GLU A 407 -21.13 10.09 8.74
N ILE A 408 -21.13 10.27 10.07
CA ILE A 408 -22.30 10.67 10.83
C ILE A 408 -22.39 12.20 10.78
N PRO A 409 -23.43 12.78 10.13
CA PRO A 409 -23.57 14.24 10.09
C PRO A 409 -23.89 14.79 11.50
N PRO A 410 -23.49 16.03 11.79
CA PRO A 410 -23.87 16.73 13.02
C PRO A 410 -25.39 16.98 13.09
N ASP A 411 -25.92 17.10 14.30
CA ASP A 411 -27.36 17.35 14.53
C ASP A 411 -27.85 18.66 13.88
N SER A 412 -26.96 19.65 13.77
CA SER A 412 -27.23 20.93 13.11
C SER A 412 -26.89 20.84 11.63
N PRO A 413 -27.86 21.00 10.72
CA PRO A 413 -27.71 20.76 9.28
C PRO A 413 -26.72 21.72 8.58
N ASP A 414 -26.44 22.88 9.19
CA ASP A 414 -25.52 23.89 8.63
C ASP A 414 -24.06 23.72 9.11
N THR A 415 -23.80 22.77 10.02
CA THR A 415 -22.47 22.56 10.58
C THR A 415 -21.62 21.78 9.59
N LEU A 416 -20.46 22.33 9.22
CA LEU A 416 -19.52 21.65 8.33
C LEU A 416 -18.92 20.44 9.05
N PHE A 417 -18.70 19.35 8.32
CA PHE A 417 -18.04 18.17 8.85
C PHE A 417 -17.28 17.43 7.75
N ALA A 418 -16.12 16.88 8.10
CA ALA A 418 -15.34 16.02 7.23
C ALA A 418 -14.38 15.16 8.06
N GLN A 419 -14.21 13.91 7.66
CA GLN A 419 -13.30 12.95 8.25
C GLN A 419 -13.44 12.90 9.78
N GLY A 420 -14.70 12.85 10.25
CA GLY A 420 -15.08 12.80 11.65
C GLY A 420 -14.78 14.05 12.48
N VAL A 421 -14.27 15.13 11.88
CA VAL A 421 -14.08 16.46 12.51
C VAL A 421 -15.27 17.34 12.13
N HIS A 422 -15.86 18.00 13.12
CA HIS A 422 -16.98 18.92 12.96
C HIS A 422 -16.51 20.35 13.19
N ASP A 423 -17.08 21.30 12.44
CA ASP A 423 -16.91 22.72 12.70
C ASP A 423 -17.37 23.07 14.12
N GLY A 424 -16.56 23.83 14.85
CA GLY A 424 -16.83 24.16 16.24
C GLY A 424 -16.34 23.12 17.26
N ASP A 425 -15.73 22.01 16.83
CA ASP A 425 -15.07 21.08 17.74
C ASP A 425 -13.95 21.75 18.54
N THR A 426 -13.75 21.31 19.77
CA THR A 426 -12.67 21.82 20.64
C THR A 426 -11.44 20.92 20.60
N LEU A 427 -10.27 21.53 20.50
CA LEU A 427 -8.99 20.89 20.70
C LEU A 427 -8.45 21.29 22.08
N ASN A 428 -8.05 20.31 22.89
CA ASN A 428 -7.45 20.58 24.19
C ASN A 428 -6.07 21.23 24.03
N GLU A 429 -5.69 22.02 25.02
CA GLU A 429 -4.34 22.55 25.12
C GLU A 429 -3.32 21.41 25.23
N VAL A 430 -2.26 21.45 24.43
CA VAL A 430 -1.24 20.39 24.39
C VAL A 430 0.16 20.96 24.20
N GLU A 431 1.10 20.41 24.97
CA GLU A 431 2.53 20.67 24.81
C GLU A 431 3.08 19.81 23.66
N LEU A 432 3.92 20.43 22.82
CA LEU A 432 4.52 19.81 21.65
C LEU A 432 6.06 19.74 21.77
N GLY A 433 6.61 19.91 22.97
CA GLY A 433 8.03 20.08 23.25
C GLY A 433 8.33 21.57 23.47
N ASP A 434 9.15 22.17 22.60
CA ASP A 434 9.50 23.61 22.70
C ASP A 434 8.35 24.56 22.33
N GLU A 435 7.23 24.02 21.86
CA GLU A 435 6.04 24.75 21.43
C GLU A 435 4.78 24.23 22.11
N LYS A 436 3.71 25.02 22.02
CA LYS A 436 2.42 24.71 22.64
C LYS A 436 1.28 25.02 21.69
N CYS A 437 0.38 24.08 21.51
CA CYS A 437 -0.92 24.35 20.88
C CYS A 437 -1.89 24.78 22.00
N PRO A 438 -2.37 26.04 22.01
CA PRO A 438 -3.38 26.47 22.97
C PRO A 438 -4.69 25.73 22.75
N ALA A 439 -5.57 25.69 23.76
CA ALA A 439 -6.94 25.23 23.56
C ALA A 439 -7.63 26.13 22.52
N LEU A 440 -8.28 25.53 21.53
CA LEU A 440 -8.93 26.29 20.45
C LEU A 440 -10.17 25.56 19.91
N THR A 441 -11.01 26.32 19.24
CA THR A 441 -12.16 25.83 18.48
C THR A 441 -11.74 25.68 17.02
N LEU A 442 -11.92 24.48 16.45
CA LEU A 442 -11.57 24.16 15.08
C LEU A 442 -12.54 24.83 14.11
N ASP A 443 -11.98 25.52 13.12
CA ASP A 443 -12.71 26.16 12.02
C ASP A 443 -12.59 25.32 10.75
N LEU A 444 -13.69 24.71 10.32
CA LEU A 444 -13.77 23.88 9.13
C LEU A 444 -14.12 24.69 7.87
N THR A 445 -14.23 26.02 7.94
CA THR A 445 -14.47 26.89 6.78
C THR A 445 -13.54 26.63 5.59
N PRO A 446 -12.24 26.27 5.75
CA PRO A 446 -11.38 25.89 4.62
C PRO A 446 -11.91 24.75 3.75
N MET A 447 -12.83 23.91 4.25
CA MET A 447 -13.51 22.86 3.48
C MET A 447 -14.39 23.42 2.35
N ARG A 448 -14.92 24.64 2.49
CA ARG A 448 -15.84 25.21 1.51
C ARG A 448 -15.17 25.38 0.15
N LEU A 449 -15.89 25.02 -0.91
CA LEU A 449 -15.43 25.24 -2.27
C LEU A 449 -15.50 26.71 -2.65
N GLY A 450 -14.46 27.19 -3.31
CA GLY A 450 -14.38 28.56 -3.82
C GLY A 450 -13.67 29.52 -2.84
N GLY A 451 -13.02 30.53 -3.42
CA GLY A 451 -12.22 31.52 -2.68
C GLY A 451 -10.76 31.11 -2.47
N GLU A 452 -9.89 32.10 -2.40
CA GLU A 452 -8.43 31.94 -2.28
C GLU A 452 -8.01 31.29 -0.95
N LYS A 453 -8.87 31.37 0.08
CA LYS A 453 -8.65 30.76 1.40
C LYS A 453 -9.18 29.33 1.52
N SER A 454 -9.84 28.79 0.49
CA SER A 454 -10.26 27.38 0.52
C SER A 454 -9.03 26.46 0.56
N TRP A 455 -9.15 25.31 1.21
CA TRP A 455 -8.09 24.31 1.29
C TRP A 455 -7.60 23.93 -0.11
N THR A 456 -8.54 23.58 -0.99
CA THR A 456 -8.23 23.18 -2.37
C THR A 456 -7.48 24.28 -3.13
N ALA A 457 -7.86 25.55 -2.99
CA ALA A 457 -7.14 26.64 -3.67
C ALA A 457 -5.70 26.80 -3.17
N GLN A 458 -5.51 26.73 -1.85
CA GLN A 458 -4.17 26.83 -1.24
C GLN A 458 -3.29 25.64 -1.62
N VAL A 459 -3.83 24.41 -1.62
CA VAL A 459 -3.08 23.20 -2.03
C VAL A 459 -2.74 23.25 -3.52
N LEU A 460 -3.66 23.69 -4.38
CA LEU A 460 -3.37 23.87 -5.81
C LEU A 460 -2.27 24.90 -6.04
N ALA A 461 -2.33 26.05 -5.36
CA ALA A 461 -1.29 27.08 -5.44
C ALA A 461 0.07 26.54 -4.98
N LEU A 462 0.09 25.80 -3.86
CA LEU A 462 1.29 25.16 -3.33
C LEU A 462 1.86 24.09 -4.29
N ARG A 463 1.00 23.22 -4.82
CA ARG A 463 1.37 22.19 -5.81
C ARG A 463 1.92 22.82 -7.09
N ASP A 464 1.32 23.90 -7.56
CA ASP A 464 1.76 24.57 -8.79
C ASP A 464 3.09 25.33 -8.58
N ALA A 465 3.35 25.82 -7.37
CA ALA A 465 4.62 26.45 -7.00
C ALA A 465 5.77 25.44 -6.81
N LEU A 466 5.55 24.36 -6.04
CA LEU A 466 6.62 23.40 -5.68
C LEU A 466 6.69 22.19 -6.61
N GLY A 467 5.55 21.79 -7.19
CA GLY A 467 5.39 20.56 -7.93
C GLY A 467 5.09 19.35 -7.03
N PRO A 468 4.41 18.32 -7.57
CA PRO A 468 3.96 17.16 -6.80
C PRO A 468 5.10 16.34 -6.19
N PHE A 469 6.25 16.24 -6.88
CA PHE A 469 7.40 15.47 -6.39
C PHE A 469 8.07 16.09 -5.16
N ARG A 470 8.16 17.42 -5.12
CA ARG A 470 8.76 18.13 -3.99
C ARG A 470 7.89 18.00 -2.75
N LEU A 471 6.58 18.17 -2.91
CA LEU A 471 5.61 17.93 -1.85
C LEU A 471 5.65 16.49 -1.35
N ALA A 472 5.59 15.50 -2.26
CA ALA A 472 5.69 14.09 -1.90
C ALA A 472 7.01 13.77 -1.18
N TYR A 473 8.11 14.41 -1.55
CA TYR A 473 9.38 14.23 -0.86
C TYR A 473 9.34 14.81 0.57
N MET A 474 8.79 16.01 0.77
CA MET A 474 8.59 16.59 2.11
C MET A 474 7.68 15.70 2.98
N GLU A 475 6.56 15.23 2.43
CA GLU A 475 5.67 14.25 3.09
C GLU A 475 6.45 12.99 3.50
N SER A 476 7.27 12.45 2.60
CA SER A 476 8.05 11.24 2.86
C SER A 476 9.08 11.41 3.97
N LEU A 477 9.69 12.60 4.10
CA LEU A 477 10.65 12.89 5.16
C LEU A 477 9.98 12.90 6.53
N LEU A 478 8.82 13.58 6.66
CA LEU A 478 8.08 13.57 7.91
C LEU A 478 7.55 12.17 8.25
N ARG A 479 6.91 11.50 7.28
CA ARG A 479 6.39 10.14 7.48
C ARG A 479 7.49 9.16 7.84
N SER A 480 8.68 9.28 7.23
CA SER A 480 9.81 8.43 7.58
C SER A 480 10.30 8.69 9.00
N ALA A 481 10.37 9.96 9.44
CA ALA A 481 10.77 10.29 10.81
C ALA A 481 9.79 9.72 11.84
N ASP A 482 8.48 9.87 11.62
CA ASP A 482 7.41 9.30 12.44
C ASP A 482 7.53 7.76 12.55
N LEU A 483 7.71 7.08 11.41
CA LEU A 483 7.87 5.62 11.39
C LEU A 483 9.15 5.17 12.11
N GLN A 484 10.27 5.89 11.98
CA GLN A 484 11.50 5.56 12.70
C GLN A 484 11.34 5.79 14.20
N ALA A 485 10.72 6.89 14.62
CA ALA A 485 10.42 7.16 16.02
C ALA A 485 9.58 6.03 16.62
N SER A 486 8.48 5.70 15.96
CA SER A 486 7.60 4.58 16.32
C SER A 486 8.33 3.23 16.39
N LYS A 487 9.28 2.97 15.48
CA LYS A 487 10.09 1.75 15.48
C LYS A 487 11.06 1.68 16.67
N GLN A 488 11.69 2.81 17.04
CA GLN A 488 12.63 2.88 18.16
C GLN A 488 11.89 2.79 19.50
N GLU A 489 10.74 3.46 19.61
CA GLU A 489 9.85 3.36 20.77
C GLU A 489 9.47 1.91 21.09
N ARG A 490 9.10 1.11 20.08
CA ARG A 490 8.81 -0.32 20.24
C ARG A 490 10.02 -1.14 20.72
N LYS A 491 11.25 -0.66 20.52
CA LYS A 491 12.48 -1.30 21.01
C LYS A 491 12.91 -0.81 22.40
N GLY A 492 12.11 0.07 23.02
CA GLY A 492 12.47 0.79 24.23
C GLY A 492 13.39 1.96 23.88
N TRP A 493 12.79 3.11 23.53
CA TRP A 493 13.49 4.32 23.13
C TRP A 493 14.67 4.63 24.06
N LYS A 494 15.86 4.82 23.48
CA LYS A 494 17.06 5.28 24.18
C LYS A 494 17.47 6.58 23.52
N ALA A 495 17.28 7.68 24.26
CA ALA A 495 17.62 9.03 23.84
C ALA A 495 19.11 9.16 23.48
#